data_AF-A0A552E5M5-F1
#
_entry.id   AF-A0A552E5M5-F1
#
_cell.length_a   1.000
_cell.length_b   1.000
_cell.length_c   1.000
_cell.angle_alpha   90.00
_cell.angle_beta   90.00
_cell.angle_gamma   90.00
#
_symmetry.space_group_name_H-M   'P 1'
#
loop_
_entity.id
_entity.type
_entity.pdbx_description
1 polymer ?
#
loop_
_entity_poly.entity_id
_entity_poly.type
_entity_poly.pdbx_seq_one_letter_code
_entity_poly.pdbx_strand_id
1 'polypeptide(L)'
;MKNRLYLHLMANKEKGFALPLAVLIGLILMVTGITMMMRAQGDQSKVIAQKARADALRSSEAGVTRVQDLLNSVRVMATVDSNSNCTPKGCWQTAQVVPNPSTDLQKDLKKLYTAASCSNPNAAATLSAKIDELRGLSGGQWFDLGNNRYYRVVGYNFDDTNPPPDGLGWGVLTLEGLSLSPQGDPNNIDGDNAASRNRVVVTIPIKPSRPLAFTRTTVPALWVSEGAMVSGEDSADFQGDVVNLECDIKRNDIKQPTPALNPPYKAQFIDNTIVPFPNLPKPPTSPPPPLGQQNLALTSSETFPRLGDTPSPNGVYEYIVDKIELGSSQRITITPGQRVVFYVKGNIDGAIEHDCSGVIPPTVCKPGNLQIYADGSGSTAPQVCLRVGPNQRLEAFIFAPDYSLGKSGNGAFVGAAWGKNWGKNSGCVSGNNAVAVTQGVEWTELITNLKPDDSDLDEAARYLPQLGKTANWCEEPVPEEGDTPTEPSKCAAILILTE
;
A
#
# COMPACT_ATOMS: atom_id res chain seq x y z
N MET A 1 -48.94 -31.85 -87.82
CA MET A 1 -47.85 -32.83 -87.99
C MET A 1 -46.52 -32.10 -88.19
N LYS A 2 -45.43 -32.75 -87.76
CA LYS A 2 -44.02 -32.33 -87.66
C LYS A 2 -43.36 -31.88 -88.98
N ASN A 3 -42.27 -31.07 -88.92
CA ASN A 3 -40.92 -31.49 -89.34
C ASN A 3 -39.76 -30.52 -88.97
N ARG A 4 -38.55 -31.10 -89.00
CA ARG A 4 -37.27 -30.75 -88.32
C ARG A 4 -36.38 -29.70 -89.03
N LEU A 5 -35.76 -28.84 -88.21
CA LEU A 5 -34.32 -28.56 -88.03
C LEU A 5 -33.39 -28.39 -89.26
N TYR A 6 -32.85 -27.18 -89.47
CA TYR A 6 -31.42 -26.92 -89.73
C TYR A 6 -31.12 -25.43 -89.46
N LEU A 7 -30.53 -25.15 -88.30
CA LEU A 7 -30.13 -23.81 -87.86
C LEU A 7 -28.61 -23.75 -87.99
N HIS A 8 -28.13 -23.30 -89.14
CA HIS A 8 -26.73 -22.96 -89.36
C HIS A 8 -26.66 -21.59 -90.04
N LEU A 9 -26.34 -20.61 -89.22
CA LEU A 9 -25.55 -19.42 -89.52
C LEU A 9 -25.90 -18.63 -90.79
N MET A 10 -26.79 -17.64 -90.62
CA MET A 10 -26.69 -16.37 -91.33
C MET A 10 -25.44 -15.62 -90.84
N ALA A 11 -24.26 -16.05 -91.29
CA ALA A 11 -23.03 -15.30 -91.20
C ALA A 11 -22.83 -14.53 -92.51
N ASN A 12 -23.20 -13.25 -92.52
CA ASN A 12 -22.53 -12.15 -93.23
C ASN A 12 -23.50 -11.00 -93.52
N LYS A 13 -23.68 -10.14 -92.53
CA LYS A 13 -23.89 -8.69 -92.68
C LYS A 13 -23.64 -8.07 -91.30
N GLU A 14 -23.07 -6.86 -91.25
CA GLU A 14 -22.61 -6.12 -90.04
C GLU A 14 -21.16 -6.39 -89.58
N LYS A 15 -20.15 -6.02 -90.39
CA LYS A 15 -18.72 -5.95 -89.95
C LYS A 15 -18.14 -4.51 -89.91
N GLY A 16 -18.97 -3.47 -89.91
CA GLY A 16 -18.49 -2.07 -89.94
C GLY A 16 -18.64 -1.27 -88.64
N PHE A 17 -19.61 -1.59 -87.78
CA PHE A 17 -19.98 -0.73 -86.63
C PHE A 17 -19.65 -1.32 -85.25
N ALA A 18 -19.21 -2.59 -85.19
CA ALA A 18 -18.87 -3.25 -83.93
C ALA A 18 -17.57 -2.73 -83.31
N LEU A 19 -16.61 -2.31 -84.15
CA LEU A 19 -15.27 -1.92 -83.68
C LEU A 19 -15.26 -0.55 -82.96
N PRO A 20 -15.92 0.52 -83.47
CA PRO A 20 -16.05 1.77 -82.73
C PRO A 20 -16.87 1.62 -81.44
N LEU A 21 -17.95 0.83 -81.46
CA LEU A 21 -18.81 0.60 -80.29
C LEU A 21 -18.08 -0.20 -79.20
N ALA A 22 -17.31 -1.22 -79.56
CA ALA A 22 -16.50 -1.99 -78.62
C ALA A 22 -15.38 -1.15 -77.99
N VAL A 23 -14.76 -0.24 -78.76
CA VAL A 23 -13.76 0.71 -78.25
C VAL A 23 -14.41 1.71 -77.28
N LEU A 24 -15.59 2.24 -77.59
CA LEU A 24 -16.30 3.21 -76.74
C LEU A 24 -16.77 2.58 -75.42
N ILE A 25 -17.31 1.36 -75.46
CA ILE A 25 -17.70 0.60 -74.26
C ILE A 25 -16.46 0.22 -73.45
N GLY A 26 -15.37 -0.20 -74.09
CA GLY A 26 -14.10 -0.49 -73.43
C GLY A 26 -13.49 0.72 -72.72
N LEU A 27 -13.60 1.91 -73.31
CA LEU A 27 -13.09 3.15 -72.75
C LEU A 27 -13.93 3.63 -71.55
N ILE A 28 -15.27 3.50 -71.62
CA ILE A 28 -16.17 3.78 -70.49
C ILE A 28 -15.87 2.83 -69.32
N LEU A 29 -15.74 1.53 -69.58
CA LEU A 29 -15.40 0.55 -68.55
C LEU A 29 -14.03 0.82 -67.92
N MET A 30 -13.04 1.22 -68.72
CA MET A 30 -11.71 1.58 -68.23
C MET A 30 -11.74 2.83 -67.34
N VAL A 31 -12.49 3.88 -67.72
CA VAL A 31 -12.64 5.10 -66.90
C VAL A 31 -13.39 4.80 -65.59
N THR A 32 -14.41 3.95 -65.62
CA THR A 32 -15.10 3.51 -64.39
C THR A 32 -14.19 2.65 -63.50
N GLY A 33 -13.33 1.81 -64.10
CA GLY A 33 -12.33 1.02 -63.37
C GLY A 33 -11.26 1.87 -62.71
N ILE A 34 -10.73 2.88 -63.41
CA ILE A 34 -9.73 3.82 -62.88
C ILE A 34 -10.33 4.64 -61.74
N THR A 35 -11.57 5.13 -61.87
CA THR A 35 -12.22 5.93 -60.82
C THR A 35 -12.59 5.08 -59.60
N MET A 36 -13.02 3.82 -59.77
CA MET A 36 -13.20 2.88 -58.67
C MET A 36 -11.87 2.53 -57.99
N MET A 37 -10.78 2.40 -58.75
CA MET A 37 -9.45 2.12 -58.22
C MET A 37 -8.89 3.32 -57.44
N MET A 38 -9.09 4.55 -57.93
CA MET A 38 -8.72 5.78 -57.22
C MET A 38 -9.51 5.96 -55.91
N ARG A 39 -10.82 5.66 -55.92
CA ARG A 39 -11.63 5.65 -54.68
C ARG A 39 -11.20 4.55 -53.72
N ALA A 40 -10.93 3.35 -54.21
CA ALA A 40 -10.45 2.24 -53.40
C ALA A 40 -9.08 2.51 -52.77
N GLN A 41 -8.16 3.15 -53.50
CA GLN A 41 -6.87 3.61 -52.95
C GLN A 41 -7.06 4.71 -51.90
N GLY A 42 -7.95 5.66 -52.14
CA GLY A 42 -8.32 6.69 -51.17
C GLY A 42 -8.92 6.10 -49.89
N ASP A 43 -9.88 5.18 -50.01
CA ASP A 43 -10.51 4.51 -48.87
C ASP A 43 -9.53 3.62 -48.11
N GLN A 44 -8.65 2.90 -48.80
CA GLN A 44 -7.56 2.15 -48.17
C GLN A 44 -6.61 3.07 -47.40
N SER A 45 -6.21 4.20 -47.98
CA SER A 45 -5.32 5.17 -47.30
C SER A 45 -5.97 5.74 -46.04
N LYS A 46 -7.27 6.05 -46.09
CA LYS A 46 -8.04 6.55 -44.93
C LYS A 46 -8.17 5.50 -43.83
N VAL A 47 -8.45 4.25 -44.18
CA VAL A 47 -8.54 3.14 -43.23
C VAL A 47 -7.19 2.85 -42.58
N ILE A 48 -6.10 2.91 -43.34
CA ILE A 48 -4.73 2.76 -42.80
C ILE A 48 -4.40 3.90 -41.84
N ALA A 49 -4.69 5.16 -42.20
CA ALA A 49 -4.46 6.30 -41.32
C ALA A 49 -5.31 6.24 -40.03
N GLN A 50 -6.59 5.86 -40.14
CA GLN A 50 -7.47 5.67 -38.98
C GLN A 50 -6.97 4.53 -38.07
N LYS A 51 -6.50 3.43 -38.65
CA LYS A 51 -5.91 2.31 -37.89
C LYS A 51 -4.64 2.74 -37.17
N ALA A 52 -3.74 3.43 -37.85
CA ALA A 52 -2.48 3.91 -37.26
C ALA A 52 -2.75 4.88 -36.10
N ARG A 53 -3.74 5.77 -36.24
CA ARG A 53 -4.18 6.68 -35.17
C ARG A 53 -4.78 5.92 -33.98
N ALA A 54 -5.64 4.95 -34.24
CA ALA A 54 -6.21 4.10 -33.18
C ALA A 54 -5.12 3.31 -32.44
N ASP A 55 -4.11 2.83 -33.15
CA ASP A 55 -2.99 2.08 -32.58
C ASP A 55 -2.04 2.98 -31.78
N ALA A 56 -1.80 4.22 -32.21
CA ALA A 56 -1.08 5.23 -31.42
C ALA A 56 -1.82 5.61 -30.12
N LEU A 57 -3.15 5.75 -30.18
CA LEU A 57 -3.96 5.98 -28.97
C LEU A 57 -3.91 4.79 -28.00
N ARG A 58 -4.07 3.55 -28.49
CA ARG A 58 -3.91 2.34 -27.67
C ARG A 58 -2.54 2.25 -27.01
N SER A 59 -1.50 2.71 -27.70
CA SER A 59 -0.14 2.75 -27.16
C SER A 59 -0.04 3.73 -25.99
N SER A 60 -0.69 4.89 -26.11
CA SER A 60 -0.80 5.88 -25.03
C SER A 60 -1.59 5.33 -23.84
N GLU A 61 -2.70 4.63 -24.08
CA GLU A 61 -3.52 3.98 -23.04
C GLU A 61 -2.77 2.90 -22.25
N ALA A 62 -2.02 2.05 -22.97
CA ALA A 62 -1.15 1.07 -22.35
C ALA A 62 -0.03 1.74 -21.52
N GLY A 63 0.56 2.82 -22.05
CA GLY A 63 1.54 3.63 -21.34
C GLY A 63 1.00 4.24 -20.04
N VAL A 64 -0.19 4.84 -20.08
CA VAL A 64 -0.82 5.41 -18.87
C VAL A 64 -1.05 4.33 -17.82
N THR A 65 -1.61 3.19 -18.22
CA THR A 65 -1.88 2.07 -17.31
C THR A 65 -0.59 1.58 -16.64
N ARG A 66 0.49 1.42 -17.42
CA ARG A 66 1.79 0.99 -16.91
C ARG A 66 2.41 1.98 -15.94
N VAL A 67 2.37 3.29 -16.24
CA VAL A 67 2.86 4.33 -15.33
C VAL A 67 2.01 4.39 -14.06
N GLN A 68 0.69 4.28 -14.17
CA GLN A 68 -0.20 4.22 -13.00
C GLN A 68 0.09 3.00 -12.12
N ASP A 69 0.35 1.83 -12.70
CA ASP A 69 0.74 0.63 -11.96
C ASP A 69 2.09 0.77 -11.25
N LEU A 70 3.05 1.44 -11.90
CA LEU A 70 4.35 1.77 -11.31
C LEU A 70 4.19 2.75 -10.14
N LEU A 71 3.42 3.82 -10.32
CA LEU A 71 3.14 4.78 -9.25
C LEU A 71 2.33 4.16 -8.11
N ASN A 72 1.40 3.26 -8.38
CA ASN A 72 0.70 2.50 -7.34
C ASN A 72 1.63 1.55 -6.57
N SER A 73 2.70 1.08 -7.22
CA SER A 73 3.73 0.23 -6.62
C SER A 73 4.75 1.03 -5.80
N VAL A 74 5.15 2.21 -6.28
CA VAL A 74 6.11 3.11 -5.64
C VAL A 74 5.42 4.43 -5.31
N ARG A 75 4.46 4.38 -4.38
CA ARG A 75 3.48 5.45 -4.14
C ARG A 75 4.10 6.80 -3.83
N VAL A 76 5.22 6.82 -3.13
CA VAL A 76 5.97 8.04 -2.78
C VAL A 76 6.53 8.77 -4.02
N MET A 77 6.60 8.12 -5.19
CA MET A 77 6.99 8.80 -6.43
C MET A 77 5.85 9.61 -7.05
N ALA A 78 4.61 9.45 -6.58
CA ALA A 78 3.47 10.23 -7.08
C ALA A 78 3.41 11.66 -6.49
N THR A 79 4.29 12.01 -5.55
CA THR A 79 4.34 13.34 -4.91
C THR A 79 5.53 14.18 -5.39
N VAL A 80 6.19 13.74 -6.47
CA VAL A 80 7.39 14.39 -7.03
C VAL A 80 7.33 14.39 -8.56
N ASP A 81 7.95 15.40 -9.17
CA ASP A 81 8.01 15.55 -10.63
C ASP A 81 8.89 14.47 -11.28
N SER A 82 8.76 14.29 -12.61
CA SER A 82 9.60 13.37 -13.37
C SER A 82 11.05 13.86 -13.50
N ASN A 83 11.26 15.13 -13.83
CA ASN A 83 12.57 15.67 -14.21
C ASN A 83 12.77 17.15 -13.84
N SER A 84 11.82 17.78 -13.15
CA SER A 84 11.91 19.14 -12.63
C SER A 84 11.98 19.15 -11.10
N ASN A 85 12.37 20.27 -10.50
CA ASN A 85 12.34 20.50 -9.05
C ASN A 85 13.02 19.41 -8.19
N CYS A 86 14.06 18.76 -8.74
CA CYS A 86 14.74 17.61 -8.14
C CYS A 86 15.48 17.92 -6.82
N THR A 87 15.52 19.17 -6.36
CA THR A 87 16.14 19.57 -5.09
C THR A 87 15.32 20.69 -4.44
N PRO A 88 15.00 20.61 -3.13
CA PRO A 88 15.35 19.56 -2.16
C PRO A 88 14.40 18.35 -2.16
N LYS A 89 13.22 18.45 -2.79
CA LYS A 89 12.16 17.42 -2.76
C LYS A 89 12.62 16.09 -3.40
N GLY A 90 13.32 16.15 -4.52
CA GLY A 90 13.65 14.99 -5.36
C GLY A 90 12.69 14.88 -6.55
N CYS A 91 13.09 14.12 -7.58
CA CYS A 91 12.30 13.84 -8.78
C CYS A 91 12.58 12.41 -9.28
N TRP A 92 11.83 11.91 -10.26
CA TRP A 92 12.02 10.54 -10.77
C TRP A 92 13.43 10.33 -11.35
N GLN A 93 13.97 11.33 -12.06
CA GLN A 93 15.30 11.28 -12.65
C GLN A 93 16.41 11.02 -11.62
N THR A 94 16.24 11.53 -10.40
CA THR A 94 17.19 11.35 -9.29
C THR A 94 16.76 10.26 -8.31
N ALA A 95 15.68 9.53 -8.61
CA ALA A 95 15.13 8.51 -7.72
C ALA A 95 16.09 7.33 -7.64
N GLN A 96 16.58 7.10 -6.43
CA GLN A 96 17.42 5.96 -6.09
C GLN A 96 17.36 5.73 -4.59
N VAL A 97 17.54 4.48 -4.18
CA VAL A 97 17.72 4.13 -2.77
C VAL A 97 19.20 4.28 -2.45
N VAL A 98 19.54 5.21 -1.57
CA VAL A 98 20.92 5.44 -1.13
C VAL A 98 21.08 5.22 0.38
N PRO A 99 22.28 4.80 0.85
CA PRO A 99 22.56 4.68 2.28
C PRO A 99 22.38 6.00 3.05
N ASN A 100 22.82 7.11 2.45
CA ASN A 100 22.78 8.45 3.04
C ASN A 100 21.87 9.35 2.18
N PRO A 101 20.56 9.43 2.48
CA PRO A 101 19.61 10.20 1.69
C PRO A 101 19.83 11.70 1.88
N SER A 102 19.80 12.44 0.78
CA SER A 102 20.02 13.90 0.73
C SER A 102 18.74 14.68 0.43
N THR A 103 17.84 14.10 -0.35
CA THR A 103 16.51 14.65 -0.68
C THR A 103 15.42 13.96 0.11
N ASP A 104 14.25 14.59 0.25
CA ASP A 104 13.10 13.99 0.95
C ASP A 104 12.61 12.71 0.27
N LEU A 105 12.54 12.69 -1.07
CA LEU A 105 12.22 11.47 -1.83
C LEU A 105 13.16 10.30 -1.51
N GLN A 106 14.47 10.54 -1.37
CA GLN A 106 15.42 9.48 -1.01
C GLN A 106 15.20 8.96 0.41
N LYS A 107 14.75 9.82 1.35
CA LYS A 107 14.38 9.37 2.71
C LYS A 107 13.16 8.46 2.63
N ASP A 108 12.14 8.86 1.89
CA ASP A 108 10.90 8.10 1.73
C ASP A 108 11.10 6.78 0.96
N LEU A 109 11.90 6.82 -0.11
CA LEU A 109 12.30 5.62 -0.85
C LEU A 109 13.14 4.69 0.02
N LYS A 110 14.03 5.21 0.88
CA LYS A 110 14.78 4.38 1.82
C LYS A 110 13.84 3.71 2.81
N LYS A 111 12.86 4.43 3.37
CA LYS A 111 11.83 3.83 4.25
C LYS A 111 11.04 2.73 3.54
N LEU A 112 10.57 3.00 2.32
CA LEU A 112 9.82 2.03 1.52
C LEU A 112 10.68 0.81 1.13
N TYR A 113 11.95 1.03 0.78
CA TYR A 113 12.91 -0.02 0.47
C TYR A 113 13.22 -0.89 1.68
N THR A 114 13.46 -0.27 2.84
CA THR A 114 13.63 -0.96 4.11
C THR A 114 12.40 -1.83 4.35
N ALA A 115 11.19 -1.28 4.32
CA ALA A 115 9.94 -2.05 4.49
C ALA A 115 9.78 -3.22 3.49
N ALA A 116 10.16 -3.03 2.22
CA ALA A 116 10.17 -4.09 1.21
C ALA A 116 11.22 -5.17 1.51
N SER A 117 12.41 -4.77 1.95
CA SER A 117 13.51 -5.68 2.32
C SER A 117 13.17 -6.52 3.55
N CYS A 118 12.43 -5.97 4.52
CA CYS A 118 11.92 -6.73 5.68
C CYS A 118 10.97 -7.86 5.26
N SER A 119 10.32 -7.73 4.10
CA SER A 119 9.37 -8.74 3.61
C SER A 119 10.08 -9.89 2.90
N ASN A 120 10.98 -9.56 1.99
CA ASN A 120 11.78 -10.50 1.19
C ASN A 120 12.87 -9.68 0.48
N PRO A 121 14.16 -10.09 0.48
CA PRO A 121 15.19 -9.45 -0.33
C PRO A 121 14.78 -9.29 -1.81
N ASN A 122 14.03 -10.24 -2.37
CA ASN A 122 13.52 -10.17 -3.75
C ASN A 122 12.46 -9.07 -3.92
N ALA A 123 11.70 -8.71 -2.89
CA ALA A 123 10.74 -7.62 -2.94
C ALA A 123 11.44 -6.25 -2.96
N ALA A 124 12.54 -6.10 -2.22
CA ALA A 124 13.38 -4.89 -2.30
C ALA A 124 14.06 -4.75 -3.66
N ALA A 125 14.56 -5.86 -4.22
CA ALA A 125 15.09 -5.88 -5.58
C ALA A 125 14.00 -5.52 -6.62
N THR A 126 12.79 -6.05 -6.46
CA THR A 126 11.64 -5.70 -7.32
C THR A 126 11.26 -4.22 -7.19
N LEU A 127 11.27 -3.66 -5.97
CA LEU A 127 11.02 -2.24 -5.75
C LEU A 127 12.09 -1.38 -6.43
N SER A 128 13.36 -1.75 -6.29
CA SER A 128 14.48 -1.06 -6.94
C SER A 128 14.36 -1.08 -8.45
N ALA A 129 14.00 -2.23 -9.04
CA ALA A 129 13.75 -2.35 -10.46
C ALA A 129 12.60 -1.44 -10.94
N LYS A 130 11.53 -1.30 -10.14
CA LYS A 130 10.42 -0.39 -10.44
C LYS A 130 10.80 1.09 -10.30
N ILE A 131 11.65 1.43 -9.32
CA ILE A 131 12.23 2.78 -9.18
C ILE A 131 13.10 3.08 -10.40
N ASP A 132 13.93 2.14 -10.83
CA ASP A 132 14.79 2.28 -12.01
C ASP A 132 13.96 2.42 -13.30
N GLU A 133 12.83 1.71 -13.41
CA GLU A 133 11.89 1.84 -14.53
C GLU A 133 11.25 3.25 -14.56
N LEU A 134 10.76 3.76 -13.43
CA LEU A 134 10.25 5.14 -13.32
C LEU A 134 11.34 6.18 -13.60
N ARG A 135 12.57 5.95 -13.15
CA ARG A 135 13.72 6.80 -13.48
C ARG A 135 14.00 6.78 -14.97
N GLY A 136 13.98 5.62 -15.62
CA GLY A 136 14.15 5.49 -17.07
C GLY A 136 13.09 6.25 -17.87
N LEU A 137 11.84 6.25 -17.38
CA LEU A 137 10.73 6.98 -18.00
C LEU A 137 10.94 8.50 -17.99
N SER A 138 11.70 9.05 -17.03
CA SER A 138 12.02 10.49 -16.99
C SER A 138 12.91 10.96 -18.15
N GLY A 139 13.55 10.05 -18.87
CA GLY A 139 14.49 10.35 -19.95
C GLY A 139 13.84 10.64 -21.31
N GLY A 140 12.50 10.57 -21.44
CA GLY A 140 11.79 10.87 -22.70
C GLY A 140 11.98 9.82 -23.81
N GLN A 141 12.47 8.63 -23.47
CA GLN A 141 12.77 7.54 -24.41
C GLN A 141 11.50 6.79 -24.84
N TRP A 142 11.52 6.20 -26.04
CA TRP A 142 10.46 5.32 -26.53
C TRP A 142 10.59 3.91 -25.96
N PHE A 143 9.50 3.40 -25.40
CA PHE A 143 9.37 2.06 -24.84
C PHE A 143 8.49 1.19 -25.73
N ASP A 144 8.97 0.01 -26.09
CA ASP A 144 8.28 -0.94 -26.95
C ASP A 144 7.13 -1.67 -26.22
N LEU A 145 5.98 -1.74 -26.88
CA LEU A 145 4.79 -2.49 -26.45
C LEU A 145 4.56 -3.75 -27.32
N GLY A 146 5.45 -4.00 -28.28
CA GLY A 146 5.31 -5.00 -29.33
C GLY A 146 4.39 -4.55 -30.47
N ASN A 147 4.44 -5.26 -31.59
CA ASN A 147 3.64 -4.97 -32.79
C ASN A 147 3.86 -3.54 -33.36
N ASN A 148 5.10 -3.05 -33.32
CA ASN A 148 5.50 -1.71 -33.79
C ASN A 148 4.74 -0.58 -33.07
N ARG A 149 4.45 -0.77 -31.79
CA ARG A 149 3.78 0.20 -30.93
C ARG A 149 4.71 0.60 -29.82
N TYR A 150 4.78 1.90 -29.56
CA TYR A 150 5.68 2.47 -28.58
C TYR A 150 4.97 3.54 -27.77
N TYR A 151 5.45 3.78 -26.55
CA TYR A 151 5.03 4.92 -25.74
C TYR A 151 6.24 5.63 -25.14
N ARG A 152 6.12 6.92 -24.87
CA ARG A 152 7.13 7.67 -24.10
C ARG A 152 6.45 8.63 -23.13
N VAL A 153 7.03 8.76 -21.94
CA VAL A 153 6.60 9.78 -20.98
C VAL A 153 7.27 11.09 -21.37
N VAL A 154 6.46 12.11 -21.64
CA VAL A 154 6.94 13.48 -21.91
C VAL A 154 7.27 14.17 -20.59
N GLY A 155 6.44 13.94 -19.57
CA GLY A 155 6.68 14.44 -18.22
C GLY A 155 5.56 14.05 -17.25
N TYR A 156 5.88 14.16 -15.96
CA TYR A 156 4.95 14.06 -14.86
C TYR A 156 5.20 15.24 -13.91
N ASN A 157 4.15 15.99 -13.60
CA ASN A 157 4.23 17.13 -12.69
C ASN A 157 3.27 16.90 -11.53
N PHE A 158 3.75 17.12 -10.30
CA PHE A 158 2.93 17.09 -9.10
C PHE A 158 2.65 18.52 -8.63
N ASP A 159 1.37 18.89 -8.62
CA ASP A 159 0.91 20.21 -8.17
C ASP A 159 0.19 20.11 -6.83
N ASP A 160 0.82 20.66 -5.78
CA ASP A 160 0.29 20.77 -4.42
C ASP A 160 -0.34 22.16 -4.13
N THR A 161 -0.37 23.07 -5.11
CA THR A 161 -0.82 24.46 -4.90
C THR A 161 -2.35 24.59 -4.86
N ASN A 162 -3.05 23.78 -5.66
CA ASN A 162 -4.52 23.74 -5.72
C ASN A 162 -5.02 22.30 -5.63
N PRO A 163 -4.85 21.63 -4.47
CA PRO A 163 -5.17 20.23 -4.34
C PRO A 163 -6.69 19.97 -4.49
N PRO A 164 -7.09 18.76 -4.92
CA PRO A 164 -8.49 18.36 -4.87
C PRO A 164 -9.01 18.38 -3.42
N PRO A 165 -10.34 18.46 -3.20
CA PRO A 165 -10.92 18.21 -1.87
C PRO A 165 -10.43 16.88 -1.29
N ASP A 166 -9.90 16.93 -0.07
CA ASP A 166 -9.26 15.80 0.63
C ASP A 166 -8.06 15.16 -0.12
N GLY A 167 -7.42 15.91 -1.02
CA GLY A 167 -6.26 15.50 -1.79
C GLY A 167 -4.95 16.14 -1.32
N LEU A 168 -3.82 15.50 -1.64
CA LEU A 168 -2.48 16.06 -1.48
C LEU A 168 -2.09 16.96 -2.65
N GLY A 169 -2.65 16.71 -3.84
CA GLY A 169 -2.31 17.45 -5.06
C GLY A 169 -2.78 16.72 -6.32
N TRP A 170 -2.48 17.31 -7.47
CA TRP A 170 -2.75 16.75 -8.78
C TRP A 170 -1.47 16.23 -9.43
N GLY A 171 -1.48 14.94 -9.78
CA GLY A 171 -0.47 14.37 -10.66
C GLY A 171 -0.89 14.53 -12.12
N VAL A 172 -0.14 15.30 -12.90
CA VAL A 172 -0.38 15.52 -14.33
C VAL A 172 0.63 14.72 -15.13
N LEU A 173 0.18 13.63 -15.74
CA LEU A 173 0.98 12.75 -16.57
C LEU A 173 0.78 13.08 -18.05
N THR A 174 1.87 13.39 -18.74
CA THR A 174 1.87 13.58 -20.20
C THR A 174 2.60 12.43 -20.87
N LEU A 175 1.91 11.76 -21.79
CA LEU A 175 2.41 10.60 -22.52
C LEU A 175 2.19 10.79 -24.02
N GLU A 176 3.09 10.22 -24.80
CA GLU A 176 2.91 10.06 -26.23
C GLU A 176 2.91 8.59 -26.63
N GLY A 177 2.05 8.25 -27.58
CA GLY A 177 1.99 6.93 -28.20
C GLY A 177 2.38 7.02 -29.67
N LEU A 178 3.12 6.04 -30.14
CA LEU A 178 3.62 5.94 -31.50
C LEU A 178 3.25 4.57 -32.08
N SER A 179 2.72 4.58 -33.30
CA SER A 179 2.57 3.37 -34.11
C SER A 179 3.41 3.53 -35.36
N LEU A 180 4.31 2.58 -35.60
CA LEU A 180 5.17 2.54 -36.79
C LEU A 180 4.70 1.48 -37.77
N SER A 181 5.06 1.67 -39.04
CA SER A 181 5.06 0.57 -40.02
C SER A 181 6.10 -0.48 -39.62
N PRO A 182 6.01 -1.73 -40.14
CA PRO A 182 6.97 -2.80 -39.83
C PRO A 182 8.44 -2.53 -40.17
N GLN A 183 8.73 -1.47 -40.94
CA GLN A 183 10.07 -1.04 -41.32
C GLN A 183 10.48 0.30 -40.67
N GLY A 184 9.61 0.87 -39.82
CA GLY A 184 9.85 2.16 -39.18
C GLY A 184 10.84 2.09 -38.02
N ASP A 185 11.58 3.19 -37.81
CA ASP A 185 12.51 3.36 -36.70
C ASP A 185 11.96 4.39 -35.69
N PRO A 186 11.82 4.05 -34.40
CA PRO A 186 11.34 4.99 -33.38
C PRO A 186 12.29 6.18 -33.12
N ASN A 187 13.53 6.13 -33.62
CA ASN A 187 14.48 7.24 -33.57
C ASN A 187 14.49 8.08 -34.85
N ASN A 188 13.79 7.64 -35.91
CA ASN A 188 13.68 8.35 -37.18
C ASN A 188 12.24 8.27 -37.70
N ILE A 189 11.40 9.08 -37.06
CA ILE A 189 9.96 9.09 -37.28
C ILE A 189 9.58 10.03 -38.44
N ASP A 190 10.53 10.83 -38.93
CA ASP A 190 10.34 11.82 -39.99
C ASP A 190 10.82 11.23 -41.34
N GLY A 191 9.96 10.42 -41.95
CA GLY A 191 10.17 9.82 -43.27
C GLY A 191 8.93 9.05 -43.74
N ASP A 192 8.97 8.48 -44.97
CA ASP A 192 7.90 7.67 -45.62
C ASP A 192 7.41 6.45 -44.80
N ASN A 193 7.93 6.26 -43.58
CA ASN A 193 7.42 5.34 -42.59
C ASN A 193 6.05 5.85 -42.16
N ALA A 194 4.98 5.15 -42.51
CA ALA A 194 3.62 5.44 -42.05
C ALA A 194 3.54 5.39 -40.52
N ALA A 195 3.93 6.49 -39.87
CA ALA A 195 4.03 6.66 -38.44
C ALA A 195 2.87 7.54 -37.97
N SER A 196 2.12 7.06 -36.98
CA SER A 196 1.12 7.87 -36.31
C SER A 196 1.57 8.13 -34.89
N ARG A 197 1.51 9.39 -34.47
CA ARG A 197 1.76 9.82 -33.09
C ARG A 197 0.48 10.35 -32.46
N ASN A 198 0.36 10.18 -31.16
CA ASN A 198 -0.67 10.82 -30.35
C ASN A 198 -0.06 11.29 -29.03
N ARG A 199 -0.62 12.35 -28.42
CA ARG A 199 -0.26 12.84 -27.10
C ARG A 199 -1.51 12.87 -26.21
N VAL A 200 -1.37 12.31 -25.01
CA VAL A 200 -2.42 12.27 -23.99
C VAL A 200 -1.91 12.94 -22.72
N VAL A 201 -2.77 13.75 -22.12
CA VAL A 201 -2.58 14.32 -20.78
C VAL A 201 -3.63 13.72 -19.85
N VAL A 202 -3.15 13.17 -18.73
CA VAL A 202 -3.97 12.51 -17.72
C VAL A 202 -3.77 13.18 -16.38
N THR A 203 -4.87 13.59 -15.74
CA THR A 203 -4.83 14.20 -14.42
C THR A 203 -5.35 13.22 -13.37
N ILE A 204 -4.55 12.96 -12.35
CA ILE A 204 -4.80 11.96 -11.31
C ILE A 204 -4.77 12.67 -9.96
N PRO A 205 -5.85 12.64 -9.17
CA PRO A 205 -5.83 13.17 -7.81
C PRO A 205 -4.96 12.27 -6.94
N ILE A 206 -3.98 12.85 -6.26
CA ILE A 206 -3.17 12.14 -5.27
C ILE A 206 -3.82 12.37 -3.91
N LYS A 207 -4.14 11.30 -3.19
CA LYS A 207 -4.87 11.34 -1.93
C LYS A 207 -3.99 10.84 -0.77
N PRO A 208 -4.13 11.41 0.43
CA PRO A 208 -3.50 10.85 1.61
C PRO A 208 -4.17 9.52 2.00
N SER A 209 -3.45 8.63 2.70
CA SER A 209 -4.03 7.41 3.27
C SER A 209 -3.61 7.20 4.70
N ARG A 210 -4.56 7.31 5.63
CA ARG A 210 -4.33 6.98 7.04
C ARG A 210 -3.88 5.51 7.19
N PRO A 211 -2.92 5.21 8.08
CA PRO A 211 -2.52 3.84 8.39
C PRO A 211 -3.71 3.03 8.94
N LEU A 212 -4.10 1.93 8.29
CA LEU A 212 -5.28 1.16 8.75
C LEU A 212 -5.08 0.50 10.11
N ALA A 213 -3.83 0.23 10.51
CA ALA A 213 -3.49 -0.28 11.84
C ALA A 213 -4.07 0.57 12.99
N PHE A 214 -4.25 1.88 12.78
CA PHE A 214 -4.80 2.80 13.78
C PHE A 214 -6.23 3.25 13.50
N THR A 215 -6.76 3.06 12.28
CA THR A 215 -8.16 3.40 11.96
C THR A 215 -9.14 2.25 12.17
N ARG A 216 -8.64 1.05 12.49
CA ARG A 216 -9.46 -0.10 12.89
C ARG A 216 -10.04 0.07 14.30
N THR A 217 -11.05 -0.74 14.62
CA THR A 217 -11.62 -0.80 15.98
C THR A 217 -10.67 -1.45 16.99
N THR A 218 -9.70 -2.23 16.49
CA THR A 218 -8.75 -3.00 17.30
C THR A 218 -7.41 -2.29 17.41
N VAL A 219 -6.78 -2.47 18.56
CA VAL A 219 -5.44 -1.98 18.91
C VAL A 219 -4.40 -2.85 18.19
N PRO A 220 -3.30 -2.31 17.62
CA PRO A 220 -2.21 -3.11 17.05
C PRO A 220 -1.71 -4.20 18.00
N ALA A 221 -1.51 -5.42 17.48
CA ALA A 221 -1.06 -6.56 18.27
C ALA A 221 0.33 -6.33 18.88
N LEU A 222 1.21 -5.69 18.11
CA LEU A 222 2.56 -5.33 18.53
C LEU A 222 2.87 -3.89 18.12
N TRP A 223 3.39 -3.10 19.05
CA TRP A 223 3.98 -1.80 18.76
C TRP A 223 5.29 -1.64 19.52
N VAL A 224 6.42 -1.58 18.79
CA VAL A 224 7.76 -1.48 19.39
C VAL A 224 8.57 -0.28 18.88
N SER A 225 9.40 0.31 19.76
CA SER A 225 10.20 1.51 19.46
C SER A 225 11.61 1.23 18.92
N GLU A 226 12.24 0.11 19.28
CA GLU A 226 13.64 -0.23 18.95
C GLU A 226 13.80 -1.63 18.32
N GLY A 227 12.83 -2.04 17.50
CA GLY A 227 12.92 -3.32 16.78
C GLY A 227 12.39 -4.51 17.56
N ALA A 228 12.25 -5.65 16.90
CA ALA A 228 11.78 -6.90 17.48
C ALA A 228 12.55 -8.07 16.88
N MET A 229 13.27 -8.82 17.72
CA MET A 229 14.19 -9.94 17.44
C MET A 229 15.66 -9.58 17.21
N VAL A 230 16.53 -10.47 17.70
CA VAL A 230 17.92 -10.63 17.28
C VAL A 230 17.94 -11.73 16.21
N SER A 231 18.65 -11.53 15.10
CA SER A 231 18.79 -12.50 14.01
C SER A 231 19.19 -13.90 14.52
N GLY A 232 18.36 -14.92 14.29
CA GLY A 232 18.58 -16.32 14.69
C GLY A 232 17.30 -17.16 14.56
N GLU A 233 17.41 -18.48 14.42
CA GLU A 233 16.40 -19.42 13.88
C GLU A 233 15.07 -19.61 14.64
N ASP A 234 14.73 -18.76 15.61
CA ASP A 234 13.50 -18.84 16.41
C ASP A 234 12.60 -17.61 16.20
N SER A 235 11.97 -17.50 15.03
CA SER A 235 10.97 -16.45 14.75
C SER A 235 9.68 -16.69 15.54
N ALA A 236 9.06 -15.61 16.01
CA ALA A 236 7.74 -15.62 16.64
C ALA A 236 6.70 -15.06 15.69
N ASP A 237 5.58 -15.76 15.53
CA ASP A 237 4.50 -15.28 14.68
C ASP A 237 3.64 -14.25 15.43
N PHE A 238 3.30 -13.14 14.78
CA PHE A 238 2.35 -12.14 15.25
C PHE A 238 1.11 -12.16 14.37
N GLN A 239 -0.05 -12.41 14.97
CA GLN A 239 -1.32 -12.44 14.25
C GLN A 239 -2.04 -11.11 14.39
N GLY A 240 -1.84 -10.19 13.44
CA GLY A 240 -2.51 -8.89 13.43
C GLY A 240 -1.62 -7.74 12.99
N ASP A 241 -2.04 -6.51 13.27
CA ASP A 241 -1.29 -5.31 12.91
C ASP A 241 -0.05 -5.15 13.79
N VAL A 242 1.07 -4.82 13.14
CA VAL A 242 2.38 -4.62 13.78
C VAL A 242 2.94 -3.26 13.41
N VAL A 243 3.45 -2.55 14.40
CA VAL A 243 4.09 -1.23 14.23
C VAL A 243 5.51 -1.30 14.79
N ASN A 244 6.52 -1.02 13.97
CA ASN A 244 7.92 -1.22 14.33
C ASN A 244 8.84 -0.27 13.54
N LEU A 245 9.96 0.12 14.13
CA LEU A 245 10.98 0.99 13.56
C LEU A 245 11.91 0.26 12.56
N GLU A 246 12.19 -1.03 12.77
CA GLU A 246 13.27 -1.74 12.07
C GLU A 246 12.82 -3.11 11.52
N CYS A 247 13.45 -3.57 10.43
CA CYS A 247 13.18 -4.84 9.73
C CYS A 247 13.44 -6.12 10.55
N ASP A 248 13.50 -6.02 11.87
CA ASP A 248 13.85 -7.14 12.72
C ASP A 248 12.75 -8.23 12.73
N ILE A 249 11.52 -7.89 12.33
CA ILE A 249 10.43 -8.85 12.10
C ILE A 249 10.34 -9.18 10.61
N LYS A 250 10.43 -10.48 10.26
CA LYS A 250 10.12 -10.92 8.90
C LYS A 250 8.63 -10.78 8.68
N ARG A 251 8.18 -10.18 7.57
CA ARG A 251 6.73 -10.08 7.28
C ARG A 251 6.02 -11.42 7.21
N ASN A 252 6.74 -12.51 6.90
CA ASN A 252 6.19 -13.86 6.97
C ASN A 252 5.73 -14.23 8.38
N ASP A 253 6.31 -13.65 9.41
CA ASP A 253 5.93 -13.86 10.80
C ASP A 253 4.69 -13.03 11.17
N ILE A 254 4.33 -12.05 10.34
CA ILE A 254 3.07 -11.29 10.45
C ILE A 254 1.98 -12.06 9.72
N LYS A 255 1.11 -12.70 10.49
CA LYS A 255 0.01 -13.54 10.02
C LYS A 255 -1.33 -12.82 10.16
N GLN A 256 -2.32 -13.31 9.43
CA GLN A 256 -3.71 -12.91 9.63
C GLN A 256 -4.22 -13.52 10.96
N PRO A 257 -4.96 -12.75 11.79
CA PRO A 257 -5.74 -13.33 12.88
C PRO A 257 -6.69 -14.41 12.36
N THR A 258 -6.82 -15.50 13.11
CA THR A 258 -7.76 -16.59 12.80
C THR A 258 -8.63 -16.85 14.03
N PRO A 259 -9.94 -16.52 14.00
CA PRO A 259 -10.68 -15.89 12.89
C PRO A 259 -10.24 -14.44 12.65
N ALA A 260 -10.41 -13.96 11.42
CA ALA A 260 -10.10 -12.58 11.06
C ALA A 260 -11.07 -11.62 11.77
N LEU A 261 -10.53 -10.58 12.40
CA LEU A 261 -11.30 -9.48 12.99
C LEU A 261 -11.86 -8.62 11.84
N ASN A 262 -13.18 -8.60 11.66
CA ASN A 262 -13.87 -7.78 10.64
C ASN A 262 -13.39 -7.99 9.18
N PRO A 263 -13.75 -9.11 8.53
CA PRO A 263 -13.36 -9.38 7.14
C PRO A 263 -13.98 -8.37 6.14
N PRO A 264 -13.25 -7.96 5.08
CA PRO A 264 -11.90 -8.38 4.71
C PRO A 264 -10.81 -7.67 5.53
N TYR A 265 -10.01 -8.44 6.27
CA TYR A 265 -8.92 -7.95 7.10
C TYR A 265 -7.56 -8.36 6.51
N LYS A 266 -6.59 -7.44 6.53
CA LYS A 266 -5.19 -7.73 6.20
C LYS A 266 -4.25 -7.09 7.19
N ALA A 267 -3.48 -7.93 7.88
CA ALA A 267 -2.42 -7.47 8.79
C ALA A 267 -1.48 -6.46 8.11
N GLN A 268 -1.23 -5.35 8.77
CA GLN A 268 -0.37 -4.28 8.30
C GLN A 268 0.94 -4.21 9.09
N PHE A 269 1.96 -3.69 8.41
CA PHE A 269 3.21 -3.27 9.01
C PHE A 269 3.34 -1.77 8.80
N ILE A 270 3.48 -0.99 9.87
CA ILE A 270 3.66 0.46 9.83
C ILE A 270 5.01 0.80 10.48
N ASP A 271 5.74 1.71 9.85
CA ASP A 271 6.97 2.28 10.40
C ASP A 271 6.63 3.22 11.58
N ASN A 272 7.24 2.98 12.75
CA ASN A 272 7.01 3.77 13.96
C ASN A 272 7.55 5.22 13.86
N THR A 273 8.29 5.57 12.81
CA THR A 273 8.64 6.98 12.51
C THR A 273 7.47 7.77 11.92
N ILE A 274 6.40 7.10 11.49
CA ILE A 274 5.24 7.74 10.86
C ILE A 274 4.23 8.20 11.92
N VAL A 275 4.07 7.45 13.00
CA VAL A 275 3.11 7.75 14.08
C VAL A 275 3.86 7.70 15.40
N PRO A 276 3.82 8.76 16.24
CA PRO A 276 4.56 8.79 17.49
C PRO A 276 4.08 7.72 18.47
N PHE A 277 5.03 7.17 19.23
CA PHE A 277 4.73 6.23 20.30
C PHE A 277 3.99 6.96 21.44
N PRO A 278 2.88 6.42 21.98
CA PRO A 278 2.08 7.12 22.97
C PRO A 278 2.81 7.24 24.32
N ASN A 279 2.34 8.16 25.16
CA ASN A 279 2.83 8.30 26.53
C ASN A 279 2.21 7.25 27.45
N LEU A 280 3.00 6.70 28.37
CA LEU A 280 2.53 5.75 29.38
C LEU A 280 1.48 6.40 30.31
N PRO A 281 0.31 5.77 30.52
CA PRO A 281 -0.65 6.21 31.52
C PRO A 281 -0.04 6.22 32.92
N LYS A 282 -0.30 7.30 33.66
CA LYS A 282 0.14 7.41 35.06
C LYS A 282 -0.85 6.68 35.98
N PRO A 283 -0.38 6.08 37.08
CA PRO A 283 -1.26 5.54 38.10
C PRO A 283 -2.21 6.61 38.64
N PRO A 284 -3.46 6.25 39.02
CA PRO A 284 -4.39 7.19 39.61
C PRO A 284 -3.84 7.74 40.92
N THR A 285 -3.85 9.06 41.06
CA THR A 285 -3.39 9.77 42.27
C THR A 285 -4.53 10.44 43.03
N SER A 286 -5.73 10.56 42.44
CA SER A 286 -6.88 11.22 43.04
C SER A 286 -8.23 10.67 42.54
N PRO A 287 -8.92 9.82 43.31
CA PRO A 287 -8.40 9.14 44.50
C PRO A 287 -7.33 8.10 44.10
N PRO A 288 -6.29 7.89 44.91
CA PRO A 288 -5.38 6.76 44.70
C PRO A 288 -6.10 5.44 45.02
N PRO A 289 -5.57 4.29 44.55
CA PRO A 289 -6.13 2.99 44.90
C PRO A 289 -6.12 2.77 46.43
N PRO A 290 -7.01 1.95 47.00
CA PRO A 290 -6.95 1.57 48.41
C PRO A 290 -5.55 1.08 48.83
N LEU A 291 -5.12 1.35 50.07
CA LEU A 291 -3.77 0.99 50.56
C LEU A 291 -3.42 -0.49 50.33
N GLY A 292 -4.39 -1.40 50.46
CA GLY A 292 -4.20 -2.82 50.22
C GLY A 292 -3.91 -3.17 48.75
N GLN A 293 -4.14 -2.26 47.81
CA GLN A 293 -3.90 -2.40 46.37
C GLN A 293 -2.66 -1.62 45.91
N GLN A 294 -1.90 -1.03 46.83
CA GLN A 294 -0.69 -0.26 46.51
C GLN A 294 0.59 -1.02 46.86
N ASN A 295 1.67 -0.74 46.10
CA ASN A 295 3.02 -1.25 46.31
C ASN A 295 3.07 -2.78 46.55
N LEU A 296 2.32 -3.51 45.74
CA LEU A 296 2.23 -4.96 45.84
C LEU A 296 3.47 -5.63 45.24
N ALA A 297 4.03 -6.62 45.93
CA ALA A 297 5.02 -7.54 45.37
C ALA A 297 4.34 -8.88 45.10
N LEU A 298 4.09 -9.20 43.83
CA LEU A 298 3.37 -10.41 43.44
C LEU A 298 4.36 -11.55 43.21
N THR A 299 4.56 -12.39 44.22
CA THR A 299 5.54 -13.49 44.20
C THR A 299 4.94 -14.88 44.47
N SER A 300 3.62 -14.99 44.41
CA SER A 300 2.87 -16.22 44.63
C SER A 300 1.59 -16.25 43.82
N SER A 301 0.95 -17.42 43.72
CA SER A 301 -0.34 -17.51 43.04
C SER A 301 -1.40 -16.69 43.76
N GLU A 302 -2.16 -15.92 43.00
CA GLU A 302 -3.20 -15.05 43.53
C GLU A 302 -4.28 -14.79 42.47
N THR A 303 -5.53 -14.65 42.92
CA THR A 303 -6.66 -14.32 42.04
C THR A 303 -7.08 -12.88 42.24
N PHE A 304 -7.22 -12.14 41.14
CA PHE A 304 -7.66 -10.75 41.14
C PHE A 304 -9.03 -10.58 40.46
N PRO A 305 -9.86 -9.63 40.93
CA PRO A 305 -9.69 -8.90 42.19
C PRO A 305 -9.78 -9.84 43.39
N ARG A 306 -9.07 -9.52 44.47
CA ARG A 306 -9.07 -10.32 45.69
C ARG A 306 -10.34 -10.05 46.47
N LEU A 307 -10.69 -10.97 47.36
CA LEU A 307 -11.84 -10.76 48.23
C LEU A 307 -11.63 -9.50 49.10
N GLY A 308 -12.56 -8.54 48.99
CA GLY A 308 -12.50 -7.26 49.71
C GLY A 308 -11.81 -6.13 48.95
N ASP A 309 -11.22 -6.41 47.77
CA ASP A 309 -10.77 -5.34 46.89
C ASP A 309 -11.96 -4.49 46.42
N THR A 310 -11.74 -3.18 46.31
CA THR A 310 -12.75 -2.21 45.88
C THR A 310 -12.35 -1.64 44.52
N PRO A 311 -13.26 -1.58 43.53
CA PRO A 311 -12.98 -0.97 42.25
C PRO A 311 -13.01 0.57 42.37
N SER A 312 -12.37 1.23 41.41
CA SER A 312 -12.52 2.67 41.18
C SER A 312 -13.97 3.00 40.75
N PRO A 313 -14.37 4.29 40.77
CA PRO A 313 -15.72 4.70 40.35
C PRO A 313 -16.12 4.26 38.93
N ASN A 314 -15.15 3.95 38.07
CA ASN A 314 -15.37 3.46 36.71
C ASN A 314 -15.52 1.92 36.64
N GLY A 315 -15.60 1.24 37.79
CA GLY A 315 -15.72 -0.21 37.88
C GLY A 315 -14.43 -0.97 37.55
N VAL A 316 -13.27 -0.33 37.72
CA VAL A 316 -11.95 -0.91 37.40
C VAL A 316 -11.17 -1.17 38.69
N TYR A 317 -10.63 -2.36 38.86
CA TYR A 317 -9.74 -2.68 39.97
C TYR A 317 -8.30 -2.31 39.60
N GLU A 318 -7.79 -1.26 40.24
CA GLU A 318 -6.49 -0.67 39.92
C GLU A 318 -5.47 -0.99 41.00
N TYR A 319 -4.30 -1.49 40.61
CA TYR A 319 -3.28 -1.94 41.54
C TYR A 319 -1.93 -1.31 41.19
N ILE A 320 -1.23 -0.78 42.19
CA ILE A 320 0.15 -0.36 42.05
C ILE A 320 1.04 -1.52 42.49
N VAL A 321 1.85 -2.02 41.58
CA VAL A 321 2.64 -3.24 41.75
C VAL A 321 4.11 -2.88 41.63
N ASP A 322 4.90 -3.20 42.65
CA ASP A 322 6.34 -2.96 42.61
C ASP A 322 7.03 -3.94 41.67
N LYS A 323 6.61 -5.21 41.64
CA LYS A 323 7.09 -6.22 40.69
C LYS A 323 6.18 -7.45 40.64
N ILE A 324 6.29 -8.20 39.54
CA ILE A 324 5.67 -9.52 39.36
C ILE A 324 6.78 -10.53 39.12
N GLU A 325 6.99 -11.46 40.04
CA GLU A 325 8.05 -12.48 39.96
C GLU A 325 7.50 -13.82 40.45
N LEU A 326 6.95 -14.61 39.54
CA LEU A 326 6.31 -15.89 39.84
C LEU A 326 7.24 -17.05 39.53
N GLY A 327 7.32 -17.99 40.48
CA GLY A 327 7.93 -19.30 40.29
C GLY A 327 7.22 -20.14 39.21
N SER A 328 7.84 -21.23 38.79
CA SER A 328 7.36 -22.06 37.67
C SER A 328 5.97 -22.68 37.85
N SER A 329 5.52 -22.89 39.10
CA SER A 329 4.19 -23.42 39.42
C SER A 329 3.17 -22.36 39.85
N GLN A 330 3.61 -21.10 39.96
CA GLN A 330 2.79 -20.01 40.44
C GLN A 330 2.13 -19.27 39.28
N ARG A 331 0.91 -18.78 39.49
CA ARG A 331 0.17 -18.02 38.48
C ARG A 331 -0.71 -16.95 39.10
N ILE A 332 -0.81 -15.81 38.44
CA ILE A 332 -1.86 -14.84 38.71
C ILE A 332 -3.06 -15.19 37.85
N THR A 333 -4.25 -15.21 38.42
CA THR A 333 -5.50 -15.46 37.70
C THR A 333 -6.40 -14.24 37.78
N ILE A 334 -6.88 -13.75 36.63
CA ILE A 334 -7.88 -12.70 36.58
C ILE A 334 -9.26 -13.31 36.46
N THR A 335 -10.14 -12.91 37.37
CA THR A 335 -11.54 -13.35 37.38
C THR A 335 -12.22 -12.87 36.09
N PRO A 336 -12.73 -13.79 35.23
CA PRO A 336 -13.35 -13.40 33.98
C PRO A 336 -14.52 -12.42 34.18
N GLY A 337 -14.57 -11.38 33.36
CA GLY A 337 -15.57 -10.32 33.43
C GLY A 337 -15.23 -9.15 34.37
N GLN A 338 -14.20 -9.27 35.20
CA GLN A 338 -13.70 -8.16 36.01
C GLN A 338 -12.67 -7.35 35.24
N ARG A 339 -12.70 -6.01 35.35
CA ARG A 339 -11.68 -5.12 34.77
C ARG A 339 -10.57 -4.90 35.77
N VAL A 340 -9.35 -5.34 35.46
CA VAL A 340 -8.18 -5.27 36.32
C VAL A 340 -7.06 -4.53 35.59
N VAL A 341 -6.45 -3.56 36.27
CA VAL A 341 -5.32 -2.78 35.77
C VAL A 341 -4.16 -2.86 36.74
N PHE A 342 -3.00 -3.31 36.25
CA PHE A 342 -1.74 -3.30 37.00
C PHE A 342 -0.86 -2.15 36.51
N TYR A 343 -0.45 -1.28 37.42
CA TYR A 343 0.61 -0.31 37.21
C TYR A 343 1.91 -0.85 37.81
N VAL A 344 2.81 -1.38 36.99
CA VAL A 344 3.99 -2.13 37.42
C VAL A 344 5.26 -1.28 37.33
N LYS A 345 6.04 -1.22 38.42
CA LYS A 345 7.32 -0.48 38.43
C LYS A 345 8.52 -1.32 38.01
N GLY A 346 8.57 -2.58 38.44
CA GLY A 346 9.68 -3.49 38.23
C GLY A 346 9.47 -4.46 37.08
N ASN A 347 10.21 -5.57 37.11
CA ASN A 347 10.09 -6.63 36.11
C ASN A 347 8.75 -7.38 36.22
N ILE A 348 8.34 -7.97 35.11
CA ILE A 348 7.19 -8.88 35.02
C ILE A 348 7.74 -10.22 34.53
N ASP A 349 7.85 -11.21 35.40
CA ASP A 349 8.24 -12.58 35.04
C ASP A 349 7.26 -13.56 35.68
N GLY A 350 6.51 -14.30 34.87
CA GLY A 350 5.56 -15.26 35.40
C GLY A 350 4.41 -15.64 34.48
N ALA A 351 3.55 -16.53 34.99
CA ALA A 351 2.30 -16.90 34.34
C ALA A 351 1.15 -16.00 34.82
N ILE A 352 0.50 -15.32 33.88
CA ILE A 352 -0.74 -14.58 34.12
C ILE A 352 -1.82 -15.22 33.24
N GLU A 353 -2.96 -15.54 33.84
CA GLU A 353 -4.08 -16.22 33.18
C GLU A 353 -5.31 -15.33 33.21
N HIS A 354 -5.88 -15.10 32.03
CA HIS A 354 -7.17 -14.42 31.86
C HIS A 354 -7.81 -15.02 30.61
N ASP A 355 -8.92 -15.72 30.80
CA ASP A 355 -9.58 -16.49 29.74
C ASP A 355 -11.08 -16.17 29.69
N CYS A 356 -11.48 -15.42 28.67
CA CYS A 356 -12.86 -15.09 28.36
C CYS A 356 -13.55 -16.09 27.44
N SER A 357 -12.86 -17.11 26.91
CA SER A 357 -13.39 -17.98 25.85
C SER A 357 -14.61 -18.81 26.27
N GLY A 358 -14.72 -19.11 27.57
CA GLY A 358 -15.85 -19.84 28.16
C GLY A 358 -16.92 -18.95 28.79
N VAL A 359 -16.80 -17.63 28.72
CA VAL A 359 -17.74 -16.71 29.37
C VAL A 359 -18.94 -16.46 28.49
N ILE A 360 -20.13 -16.71 29.03
CA ILE A 360 -21.42 -16.50 28.36
C ILE A 360 -22.12 -15.23 28.88
N PRO A 361 -22.88 -14.53 28.04
CA PRO A 361 -23.70 -13.38 28.46
C PRO A 361 -24.61 -13.72 29.66
N PRO A 362 -24.87 -12.77 30.58
CA PRO A 362 -24.65 -11.32 30.45
C PRO A 362 -23.25 -10.83 30.86
N THR A 363 -22.38 -11.72 31.35
CA THR A 363 -21.02 -11.35 31.77
C THR A 363 -20.19 -10.91 30.56
N VAL A 364 -19.74 -9.66 30.56
CA VAL A 364 -18.89 -9.12 29.49
C VAL A 364 -17.43 -9.37 29.85
N CYS A 365 -16.84 -10.39 29.23
CA CYS A 365 -15.41 -10.65 29.31
C CYS A 365 -14.77 -10.36 27.96
N LYS A 366 -13.81 -9.44 27.95
CA LYS A 366 -13.09 -9.01 26.75
C LYS A 366 -11.58 -9.04 26.99
N PRO A 367 -10.74 -9.20 25.96
CA PRO A 367 -9.29 -9.21 26.12
C PRO A 367 -8.71 -7.98 26.83
N GLY A 368 -9.28 -6.79 26.61
CA GLY A 368 -8.87 -5.56 27.29
C GLY A 368 -9.36 -5.42 28.73
N ASN A 369 -10.03 -6.42 29.32
CA ASN A 369 -10.37 -6.39 30.74
C ASN A 369 -9.14 -6.48 31.64
N LEU A 370 -8.06 -7.12 31.19
CA LEU A 370 -6.75 -7.06 31.85
C LEU A 370 -5.86 -6.06 31.12
N GLN A 371 -5.38 -5.03 31.83
CA GLN A 371 -4.41 -4.07 31.28
C GLN A 371 -3.21 -3.96 32.21
N ILE A 372 -2.01 -3.92 31.63
CA ILE A 372 -0.76 -3.78 32.37
C ILE A 372 -0.02 -2.57 31.80
N TYR A 373 0.23 -1.58 32.66
CA TYR A 373 1.03 -0.40 32.37
C TYR A 373 2.31 -0.48 33.17
N ALA A 374 3.47 -0.56 32.51
CA ALA A 374 4.74 -0.75 33.20
C ALA A 374 5.73 0.39 32.91
N ASP A 375 6.27 1.02 33.97
CA ASP A 375 7.12 2.22 33.86
C ASP A 375 8.62 1.98 34.03
N GLY A 376 9.03 0.78 34.48
CA GLY A 376 10.43 0.38 34.55
C GLY A 376 11.21 1.05 35.67
N SER A 377 10.60 1.95 36.44
CA SER A 377 11.27 2.73 37.48
C SER A 377 11.90 1.87 38.58
N GLY A 378 11.45 0.62 38.73
CA GLY A 378 11.97 -0.35 39.68
C GLY A 378 13.06 -1.29 39.14
N SER A 379 13.55 -1.12 37.90
CA SER A 379 14.53 -2.00 37.27
C SER A 379 15.54 -1.24 36.40
N THR A 380 16.81 -1.62 36.44
CA THR A 380 17.85 -1.05 35.56
C THR A 380 17.81 -1.64 34.15
N ALA A 381 17.17 -2.80 33.98
CA ALA A 381 16.97 -3.50 32.73
C ALA A 381 15.55 -4.08 32.73
N PRO A 382 14.52 -3.24 32.51
CA PRO A 382 13.13 -3.65 32.63
C PRO A 382 12.76 -4.69 31.57
N GLN A 383 12.18 -5.81 32.01
CA GLN A 383 11.81 -6.93 31.16
C GLN A 383 10.41 -7.47 31.48
N VAL A 384 9.68 -7.84 30.42
CA VAL A 384 8.43 -8.58 30.50
C VAL A 384 8.69 -9.97 29.92
N CYS A 385 8.54 -10.99 30.75
CA CYS A 385 8.59 -12.38 30.38
C CYS A 385 7.32 -13.12 30.81
N LEU A 386 6.42 -13.32 29.84
CA LEU A 386 5.16 -14.02 30.08
C LEU A 386 5.35 -15.52 29.84
N ARG A 387 4.99 -16.33 30.83
CA ARG A 387 5.02 -17.80 30.73
C ARG A 387 3.60 -18.30 30.48
N VAL A 388 3.27 -18.55 29.21
CA VAL A 388 1.94 -19.04 28.82
C VAL A 388 2.08 -20.50 28.39
N GLY A 389 1.82 -21.40 29.32
CA GLY A 389 1.94 -22.84 29.14
C GLY A 389 0.91 -23.42 28.17
N PRO A 390 1.04 -24.71 27.80
CA PRO A 390 0.07 -25.40 26.96
C PRO A 390 -1.33 -25.33 27.55
N ASN A 391 -2.33 -25.04 26.72
CA ASN A 391 -3.74 -24.84 27.12
C ASN A 391 -3.99 -23.67 28.08
N GLN A 392 -3.00 -22.82 28.35
CA GLN A 392 -3.24 -21.56 29.04
C GLN A 392 -3.56 -20.47 28.03
N ARG A 393 -4.38 -19.52 28.48
CA ARG A 393 -4.77 -18.36 27.71
C ARG A 393 -4.53 -17.10 28.55
N LEU A 394 -3.85 -16.15 27.93
CA LEU A 394 -3.70 -14.80 28.42
C LEU A 394 -4.44 -13.89 27.45
N GLU A 395 -5.43 -13.17 27.94
CA GLU A 395 -6.06 -12.10 27.19
C GLU A 395 -5.80 -10.77 27.89
N ALA A 396 -4.98 -9.90 27.28
CA ALA A 396 -4.51 -8.70 27.95
C ALA A 396 -4.05 -7.61 26.98
N PHE A 397 -4.10 -6.36 27.45
CA PHE A 397 -3.32 -5.26 26.90
C PHE A 397 -2.09 -5.02 27.77
N ILE A 398 -0.89 -5.02 27.19
CA ILE A 398 0.36 -4.74 27.89
C ILE A 398 1.04 -3.55 27.23
N PHE A 399 1.31 -2.51 28.01
CA PHE A 399 2.02 -1.33 27.56
C PHE A 399 3.18 -1.00 28.50
N ALA A 400 4.39 -1.21 27.99
CA ALA A 400 5.63 -1.16 28.74
C ALA A 400 6.74 -0.54 27.86
N PRO A 401 6.69 0.78 27.61
CA PRO A 401 7.48 1.47 26.57
C PRO A 401 8.98 1.24 26.66
N ASP A 402 9.52 1.08 27.87
CA ASP A 402 10.95 0.92 28.12
C ASP A 402 11.40 -0.55 28.26
N TYR A 403 10.47 -1.51 28.14
CA TYR A 403 10.73 -2.91 28.45
C TYR A 403 11.09 -3.73 27.21
N SER A 404 12.01 -4.68 27.38
CA SER A 404 12.13 -5.82 26.48
C SER A 404 11.00 -6.81 26.76
N LEU A 405 10.15 -7.04 25.77
CA LEU A 405 9.01 -7.93 25.83
C LEU A 405 9.38 -9.34 25.37
N GLY A 406 8.72 -10.35 25.94
CA GLY A 406 8.87 -11.73 25.54
C GLY A 406 7.75 -12.61 26.09
N LYS A 407 7.52 -13.71 25.39
CA LYS A 407 6.59 -14.77 25.78
C LYS A 407 7.29 -16.11 25.60
N SER A 408 7.24 -16.95 26.62
CA SER A 408 7.64 -18.35 26.55
C SER A 408 6.43 -19.27 26.65
N GLY A 409 6.56 -20.47 26.10
CA GLY A 409 5.50 -21.47 26.06
C GLY A 409 4.51 -21.31 24.89
N ASN A 410 3.69 -22.35 24.70
CA ASN A 410 2.83 -22.55 23.53
C ASN A 410 1.36 -22.18 23.77
N GLY A 411 1.04 -21.56 24.90
CA GLY A 411 -0.30 -21.07 25.19
C GLY A 411 -0.67 -19.84 24.36
N ALA A 412 -1.95 -19.50 24.36
CA ALA A 412 -2.48 -18.40 23.56
C ALA A 412 -2.33 -17.06 24.28
N PHE A 413 -1.75 -16.07 23.62
CA PHE A 413 -1.84 -14.68 24.06
C PHE A 413 -2.67 -13.90 23.04
N VAL A 414 -3.89 -13.52 23.44
CA VAL A 414 -4.83 -12.76 22.61
C VAL A 414 -4.99 -11.36 23.17
N GLY A 415 -4.41 -10.36 22.52
CA GLY A 415 -4.57 -8.98 22.89
C GLY A 415 -3.58 -8.07 22.18
N ALA A 416 -2.82 -7.29 22.94
CA ALA A 416 -1.77 -6.43 22.39
C ALA A 416 -0.61 -6.24 23.38
N ALA A 417 0.59 -6.14 22.84
CA ALA A 417 1.82 -5.97 23.61
C ALA A 417 2.68 -4.86 23.01
N TRP A 418 2.90 -3.79 23.76
CA TRP A 418 3.60 -2.60 23.31
C TRP A 418 4.80 -2.34 24.22
N GLY A 419 5.97 -2.07 23.63
CA GLY A 419 7.16 -1.82 24.44
C GLY A 419 8.38 -1.41 23.65
N LYS A 420 9.56 -1.60 24.23
CA LYS A 420 10.81 -1.16 23.62
C LYS A 420 11.19 -2.05 22.46
N ASN A 421 11.21 -3.35 22.72
CA ASN A 421 11.52 -4.38 21.74
C ASN A 421 10.88 -5.72 22.13
N TRP A 422 10.89 -6.67 21.21
CA TRP A 422 10.43 -8.04 21.46
C TRP A 422 11.56 -9.06 21.29
N GLY A 423 11.64 -10.06 22.16
CA GLY A 423 12.53 -11.21 22.04
C GLY A 423 14.02 -10.91 22.26
N LYS A 424 14.38 -9.70 22.74
CA LYS A 424 15.77 -9.35 23.09
C LYS A 424 16.12 -9.69 24.56
N ASN A 425 15.21 -10.32 25.30
CA ASN A 425 15.41 -10.83 26.65
C ASN A 425 15.80 -12.33 26.64
N SER A 426 17.00 -12.63 27.14
CA SER A 426 17.54 -13.99 27.19
C SER A 426 16.60 -14.96 27.92
N GLY A 427 16.23 -16.06 27.27
CA GLY A 427 15.42 -17.12 27.86
C GLY A 427 13.90 -16.89 27.83
N CYS A 428 13.43 -15.78 27.24
CA CYS A 428 12.00 -15.49 27.16
C CYS A 428 11.49 -15.32 25.72
N VAL A 429 11.66 -16.35 24.92
CA VAL A 429 11.31 -16.34 23.51
C VAL A 429 10.35 -17.48 23.19
N SER A 430 9.42 -17.21 22.30
CA SER A 430 8.45 -18.19 21.81
C SER A 430 9.14 -19.02 20.74
N GLY A 431 9.69 -20.18 21.12
CA GLY A 431 10.35 -21.07 20.18
C GLY A 431 9.41 -21.68 19.13
N ASN A 432 9.98 -22.25 18.07
CA ASN A 432 9.29 -23.06 17.05
C ASN A 432 8.16 -22.37 16.25
N ASN A 433 8.30 -21.10 15.85
CA ASN A 433 7.26 -20.36 15.11
C ASN A 433 5.91 -20.32 15.84
N ALA A 434 5.92 -20.41 17.17
CA ALA A 434 4.72 -20.24 17.95
C ALA A 434 4.19 -18.80 17.83
N VAL A 435 2.86 -18.66 17.86
CA VAL A 435 2.24 -17.34 17.87
C VAL A 435 2.56 -16.65 19.20
N ALA A 436 3.25 -15.51 19.11
CA ALA A 436 3.61 -14.65 20.22
C ALA A 436 2.39 -13.86 20.71
N VAL A 437 1.70 -13.19 19.80
CA VAL A 437 0.52 -12.37 20.11
C VAL A 437 -0.47 -12.46 18.97
N THR A 438 -1.75 -12.65 19.30
CA THR A 438 -2.88 -12.50 18.39
C THR A 438 -3.65 -11.24 18.76
N GLN A 439 -3.92 -10.36 17.80
CA GLN A 439 -4.70 -9.14 18.03
C GLN A 439 -6.06 -9.48 18.63
N GLY A 440 -6.48 -8.74 19.65
CA GLY A 440 -7.79 -8.99 20.28
C GLY A 440 -8.36 -7.88 21.14
N VAL A 441 -7.60 -6.82 21.43
CA VAL A 441 -8.07 -5.69 22.24
C VAL A 441 -8.69 -4.62 21.32
N GLU A 442 -9.85 -4.09 21.71
CA GLU A 442 -10.47 -2.93 21.05
C GLU A 442 -10.02 -1.61 21.70
N TRP A 443 -9.95 -0.53 20.92
CA TRP A 443 -9.64 0.81 21.45
C TRP A 443 -10.61 1.26 22.55
N THR A 444 -11.87 0.81 22.48
CA THR A 444 -12.93 1.12 23.44
C THR A 444 -12.78 0.38 24.78
N GLU A 445 -11.91 -0.63 24.84
CA GLU A 445 -11.67 -1.42 26.07
C GLU A 445 -10.62 -0.76 26.97
N LEU A 446 -9.73 0.05 26.40
CA LEU A 446 -8.64 0.70 27.13
C LEU A 446 -9.19 1.73 28.13
N ILE A 447 -8.62 1.77 29.35
CA ILE A 447 -9.05 2.75 30.37
C ILE A 447 -8.53 4.16 30.07
N THR A 448 -7.48 4.27 29.26
CA THR A 448 -6.91 5.52 28.77
C THR A 448 -6.93 5.50 27.26
N ASN A 449 -7.28 6.63 26.63
CA ASN A 449 -7.19 6.74 25.18
C ASN A 449 -5.72 6.80 24.75
N LEU A 450 -5.24 5.68 24.23
CA LEU A 450 -3.88 5.53 23.67
C LEU A 450 -3.90 5.54 22.14
N LYS A 451 -5.06 5.78 21.53
CA LYS A 451 -5.15 5.91 20.09
C LYS A 451 -4.45 7.21 19.68
N PRO A 452 -3.59 7.17 18.65
CA PRO A 452 -3.01 8.38 18.07
C PRO A 452 -4.11 9.38 17.69
N ASP A 453 -3.83 10.65 17.92
CA ASP A 453 -4.78 11.71 17.58
C ASP A 453 -4.97 11.84 16.06
N ASP A 454 -6.12 12.35 15.64
CA ASP A 454 -6.44 12.49 14.22
C ASP A 454 -5.41 13.35 13.47
N SER A 455 -4.80 14.34 14.14
CA SER A 455 -3.72 15.15 13.58
C SER A 455 -2.48 14.32 13.24
N ASP A 456 -2.07 13.42 14.13
CA ASP A 456 -0.90 12.55 13.93
C ASP A 456 -1.18 11.56 12.80
N LEU A 457 -2.41 11.03 12.74
CA LEU A 457 -2.84 10.14 11.67
C LEU A 457 -2.96 10.87 10.32
N ASP A 458 -3.36 12.14 10.30
CA ASP A 458 -3.44 12.95 9.10
C ASP A 458 -2.06 13.36 8.58
N GLU A 459 -1.13 13.67 9.48
CA GLU A 459 0.27 13.90 9.13
C GLU A 459 0.90 12.62 8.55
N ALA A 460 0.73 11.49 9.25
CA ALA A 460 1.12 10.17 8.78
C ALA A 460 0.57 9.84 7.39
N ALA A 461 -0.70 10.19 7.14
CA ALA A 461 -1.38 9.92 5.89
C ALA A 461 -0.76 10.64 4.68
N ARG A 462 -0.05 11.75 4.90
CA ARG A 462 0.68 12.47 3.84
C ARG A 462 1.90 11.69 3.34
N TYR A 463 2.53 10.89 4.20
CA TYR A 463 3.66 10.04 3.85
C TYR A 463 3.25 8.73 3.15
N LEU A 464 1.95 8.44 3.07
CA LEU A 464 1.40 7.25 2.42
C LEU A 464 0.40 7.63 1.32
N PRO A 465 0.85 8.31 0.23
CA PRO A 465 -0.05 8.74 -0.84
C PRO A 465 -0.71 7.55 -1.55
N GLN A 466 -1.87 7.80 -2.14
CA GLN A 466 -2.59 6.88 -3.01
C GLN A 466 -3.06 7.60 -4.26
N LEU A 467 -3.04 6.89 -5.39
CA LEU A 467 -3.62 7.41 -6.62
C LEU A 467 -5.15 7.25 -6.55
N GLY A 468 -5.87 8.34 -6.79
CA GLY A 468 -7.29 8.29 -7.04
C GLY A 468 -7.60 7.86 -8.47
N LYS A 469 -8.89 7.85 -8.82
CA LYS A 469 -9.33 7.60 -10.19
C LYS A 469 -8.92 8.75 -11.08
N THR A 470 -8.57 8.46 -12.34
CA THR A 470 -8.34 9.48 -13.37
C THR A 470 -9.49 10.49 -13.38
N ALA A 471 -9.15 11.76 -13.13
CA ALA A 471 -10.11 12.85 -13.07
C ALA A 471 -10.30 13.50 -14.45
N ASN A 472 -9.22 13.56 -15.24
CA ASN A 472 -9.27 14.08 -16.61
C ASN A 472 -8.43 13.22 -17.55
N TRP A 473 -8.91 13.08 -18.78
CA TRP A 473 -8.23 12.44 -19.89
C TRP A 473 -8.43 13.29 -21.14
N CYS A 474 -7.34 13.74 -21.74
CA CYS A 474 -7.40 14.69 -22.84
C CYS A 474 -6.34 14.38 -23.90
N GLU A 475 -6.73 14.46 -25.17
CA GLU A 475 -5.82 14.33 -26.32
C GLU A 475 -5.34 15.72 -26.73
N GLU A 476 -4.03 15.90 -26.90
CA GLU A 476 -3.42 17.15 -27.36
C GLU A 476 -2.68 16.95 -28.69
N PRO A 477 -2.55 18.02 -29.51
CA PRO A 477 -1.67 17.98 -30.67
C PRO A 477 -0.24 17.65 -30.24
N VAL A 478 0.44 16.82 -31.03
CA VAL A 478 1.88 16.58 -30.88
C VAL A 478 2.61 17.81 -31.43
N PRO A 479 3.51 18.46 -30.67
CA PRO A 479 4.30 19.59 -31.17
C PRO A 479 5.20 19.17 -32.34
N GLU A 480 5.42 20.06 -33.32
CA GLU A 480 6.39 19.83 -34.40
C GLU A 480 7.84 19.92 -33.86
N GLU A 481 8.80 19.21 -34.49
CA GLU A 481 10.20 19.24 -34.05
C GLU A 481 10.76 20.67 -34.11
N GLY A 482 11.24 21.17 -32.96
CA GLY A 482 11.79 22.52 -32.81
C GLY A 482 10.89 23.48 -32.02
N ASP A 483 9.60 23.14 -31.85
CA ASP A 483 8.70 23.86 -30.95
C ASP A 483 8.78 23.30 -29.53
N THR A 484 9.47 23.99 -28.63
CA THR A 484 9.15 23.87 -27.20
C THR A 484 7.72 24.38 -27.02
N PRO A 485 6.79 23.63 -26.38
CA PRO A 485 5.47 24.16 -26.07
C PRO A 485 5.65 25.38 -25.17
N THR A 486 5.56 26.58 -25.75
CA THR A 486 5.67 27.85 -25.03
C THR A 486 4.39 28.19 -24.27
N GLU A 487 3.30 27.49 -24.55
CA GLU A 487 2.03 27.60 -23.84
C GLU A 487 1.79 26.37 -22.95
N PRO A 488 1.29 26.54 -21.71
CA PRO A 488 0.87 25.43 -20.87
C PRO A 488 -0.24 24.62 -21.54
N SER A 489 -0.26 23.31 -21.28
CA SER A 489 -1.27 22.37 -21.79
C SER A 489 -2.69 22.93 -21.60
N LYS A 490 -3.46 23.00 -22.70
CA LYS A 490 -4.87 23.43 -22.66
C LYS A 490 -5.73 22.44 -21.87
N CYS A 491 -5.28 21.20 -21.74
CA CYS A 491 -5.92 20.16 -20.95
C CYS A 491 -5.67 20.28 -19.43
N ALA A 492 -4.60 20.96 -19.00
CA ALA A 492 -4.33 21.21 -17.58
C ALA A 492 -5.16 22.40 -17.03
N ALA A 493 -5.50 23.38 -17.88
CA ALA A 493 -6.22 24.60 -17.49
C ALA A 493 -7.69 24.38 -17.11
N ILE A 494 -8.31 23.26 -17.50
CA ILE A 494 -9.74 23.00 -17.25
C ILE A 494 -10.06 22.79 -15.76
N LEU A 495 -9.05 22.50 -14.92
CA LEU A 495 -9.23 22.31 -13.48
C LEU A 495 -9.05 23.58 -12.63
N ILE A 496 -8.53 24.68 -13.21
CA ILE A 496 -8.29 25.94 -12.49
C ILE A 496 -9.49 26.91 -12.60
N LEU A 497 -10.48 26.63 -13.46
CA LEU A 497 -11.56 27.56 -13.82
C LEU A 497 -12.97 27.12 -13.38
N THR A 498 -13.10 26.27 -12.37
CA THR A 498 -14.40 26.06 -11.71
C THR A 498 -14.38 26.66 -10.31
N GLU A 499 -14.76 27.94 -10.23
CA GLU A 499 -15.36 28.56 -9.04
C GLU A 499 -16.68 27.89 -8.66
#